data_AF-A0A820SJ95-F1
#
_entry.id   AF-A0A820SJ95-F1
#
_cell.length_a   1.000
_cell.length_b   1.000
_cell.length_c   1.000
_cell.angle_alpha   90.00
_cell.angle_beta   90.00
_cell.angle_gamma   90.00
#
_symmetry.space_group_name_H-M   'P 1'
#
loop_
_entity.id
_entity.type
_entity.pdbx_description
1 polymer ?
#
loop_
_entity_poly.entity_id
_entity_poly.type
_entity_poly.pdbx_seq_one_letter_code
_entity_poly.pdbx_strand_id
1 'polypeptide(L)'
;MASYEEDLRYLKEKVDYGADFIITRLFFQPATFIKFESDCRSIGIQCRIIPGIFPIQAYASLKNIVRLAKLDVPEEILACIEPIKYNGEAIRNFGVQKCVDLCRTLLDSGKIHGLHFYTLNREYATIEILRKLDRCVRPKSYFHRTSNCEEFPNGRWGLSFAPSFGALTDYHLFYIKIDATRDALLDEWGHELADKQDVRRMFACYIADEKNGRVKIVHHFPWKDE
;
A
#
# COMPACT_ATOMS: atom_id res chain seq x y z
N MET A 1 28.61 -16.37 10.09
CA MET A 1 27.30 -16.03 9.50
C MET A 1 27.10 -16.95 8.32
N ALA A 2 25.90 -17.51 8.14
CA ALA A 2 25.59 -18.23 6.92
C ALA A 2 25.77 -17.28 5.72
N SER A 3 26.21 -17.82 4.58
CA SER A 3 26.29 -17.04 3.35
C SER A 3 24.89 -16.66 2.87
N TYR A 4 24.79 -15.67 1.98
CA TYR A 4 23.51 -15.29 1.38
C TYR A 4 22.82 -16.47 0.68
N GLU A 5 23.59 -17.31 -0.02
CA GLU A 5 23.07 -18.49 -0.71
C GLU A 5 22.58 -19.56 0.27
N GLU A 6 23.30 -19.74 1.38
CA GLU A 6 22.87 -20.65 2.46
C GLU A 6 21.58 -20.16 3.13
N ASP A 7 21.45 -18.87 3.40
CA ASP A 7 20.23 -18.27 3.96
C ASP A 7 19.02 -18.45 3.02
N LEU A 8 19.22 -18.31 1.71
CA LEU A 8 18.19 -18.60 0.71
C LEU A 8 17.80 -20.07 0.68
N ARG A 9 18.75 -21.00 0.80
CA ARG A 9 18.46 -22.43 0.89
C ARG A 9 17.61 -22.75 2.11
N TYR A 10 17.96 -22.22 3.28
CA TYR A 10 17.17 -22.43 4.50
C TYR A 10 15.79 -21.77 4.42
N LEU A 11 15.67 -20.63 3.73
CA LEU A 11 14.37 -20.02 3.46
C LEU A 11 13.50 -20.94 2.59
N LYS A 12 14.07 -21.52 1.53
CA LYS A 12 13.37 -22.48 0.68
C LYS A 12 12.90 -23.69 1.49
N GLU A 13 13.75 -24.27 2.32
CA GLU A 13 13.37 -25.40 3.17
C GLU A 13 12.14 -25.05 4.03
N LYS A 14 12.10 -23.87 4.66
CA LYS A 14 10.92 -23.43 5.44
C LYS A 14 9.65 -23.32 4.60
N VAL A 15 9.76 -22.88 3.35
CA VAL A 15 8.63 -22.84 2.41
C VAL A 15 8.19 -24.25 2.04
N ASP A 16 9.13 -25.14 1.74
CA ASP A 16 8.88 -26.53 1.38
C ASP A 16 8.22 -27.31 2.55
N TYR A 17 8.50 -26.91 3.81
CA TYR A 17 7.82 -27.42 5.01
C TYR A 17 6.39 -26.87 5.22
N GLY A 18 5.88 -26.03 4.31
CA GLY A 18 4.47 -25.63 4.30
C GLY A 18 4.18 -24.17 4.65
N ALA A 19 5.15 -23.25 4.53
CA ALA A 19 4.86 -21.82 4.72
C ALA A 19 4.12 -21.21 3.51
N ASP A 20 2.97 -20.56 3.75
CA ASP A 20 2.10 -20.03 2.69
C ASP A 20 2.64 -18.76 2.00
N PHE A 21 3.39 -17.93 2.71
CA PHE A 21 3.96 -16.68 2.20
C PHE A 21 5.12 -16.18 3.07
N ILE A 22 5.89 -15.24 2.52
CA ILE A 22 7.05 -14.62 3.15
C ILE A 22 6.77 -13.13 3.37
N ILE A 23 7.10 -12.61 4.55
CA ILE A 23 7.23 -11.17 4.79
C ILE A 23 8.72 -10.86 4.95
N THR A 24 9.24 -9.94 4.16
CA THR A 24 10.66 -9.57 4.25
C THR A 24 10.92 -8.66 5.43
N ARG A 25 12.19 -8.59 5.83
CA ARG A 25 12.67 -7.50 6.70
C ARG A 25 12.60 -6.17 5.94
N LEU A 26 12.77 -5.07 6.68
CA LEU A 26 12.87 -3.73 6.11
C LEU A 26 14.11 -3.59 5.21
N PHE A 27 14.00 -2.71 4.22
CA PHE A 27 15.07 -2.34 3.29
C PHE A 27 14.85 -0.88 2.84
N PHE A 28 15.91 -0.25 2.35
CA PHE A 28 15.86 1.16 1.93
C PHE A 28 15.86 1.35 0.41
N GLN A 29 16.33 0.36 -0.35
CA GLN A 29 16.44 0.44 -1.81
C GLN A 29 15.54 -0.60 -2.51
N PRO A 30 14.74 -0.20 -3.50
CA PRO A 30 13.86 -1.14 -4.22
C PRO A 30 14.63 -2.29 -4.88
N ALA A 31 15.83 -1.99 -5.41
CA ALA A 31 16.69 -2.96 -6.07
C ALA A 31 17.04 -4.17 -5.17
N THR A 32 17.23 -3.94 -3.87
CA THR A 32 17.51 -5.00 -2.90
C THR A 32 16.38 -6.02 -2.86
N PHE A 33 15.13 -5.56 -2.79
CA PHE A 33 13.97 -6.46 -2.78
C PHE A 33 13.77 -7.13 -4.14
N ILE A 34 13.90 -6.39 -5.24
CA ILE A 34 13.70 -6.92 -6.59
C ILE A 34 14.70 -8.04 -6.90
N LYS A 35 15.96 -7.87 -6.47
CA LYS A 35 16.99 -8.91 -6.56
C LYS A 35 16.63 -10.12 -5.70
N PHE A 36 16.28 -9.91 -4.43
CA PHE A 36 15.89 -10.98 -3.53
C PHE A 36 14.70 -11.79 -4.06
N GLU A 37 13.69 -11.12 -4.63
CA GLU A 37 12.56 -11.77 -5.27
C GLU A 37 13.01 -12.64 -6.45
N SER A 38 13.83 -12.10 -7.36
CA SER A 38 14.41 -12.88 -8.47
C SER A 38 15.19 -14.10 -7.99
N ASP A 39 16.01 -13.95 -6.96
CA ASP A 39 16.83 -15.03 -6.39
C ASP A 39 15.94 -16.10 -5.72
N CYS A 40 14.85 -15.70 -5.06
CA CYS A 40 13.88 -16.65 -4.53
C CYS A 40 13.19 -17.44 -5.64
N ARG A 41 12.85 -16.79 -6.76
CA ARG A 41 12.24 -17.47 -7.92
C ARG A 41 13.21 -18.45 -8.58
N SER A 42 14.50 -18.09 -8.70
CA SER A 42 15.50 -18.94 -9.35
C SER A 42 15.74 -20.26 -8.61
N ILE A 43 15.54 -20.30 -7.29
CA ILE A 43 15.61 -21.52 -6.47
C ILE A 43 14.27 -22.24 -6.31
N GLY A 44 13.20 -21.75 -6.94
CA GLY A 44 11.90 -22.40 -6.98
C GLY A 44 10.95 -22.06 -5.81
N ILE A 45 11.18 -20.98 -5.06
CA ILE A 45 10.17 -20.47 -4.11
C ILE A 45 9.02 -19.85 -4.93
N GLN A 46 7.83 -20.42 -4.82
CA GLN A 46 6.63 -19.96 -5.56
C GLN A 46 5.61 -19.20 -4.70
N CYS A 47 5.76 -19.24 -3.38
CA CYS A 47 4.85 -18.53 -2.48
C CYS A 47 4.96 -17.00 -2.63
N ARG A 48 3.96 -16.28 -2.11
CA ARG A 48 3.92 -14.81 -2.18
C ARG A 48 5.02 -14.23 -1.29
N ILE A 49 5.72 -13.21 -1.80
CA ILE A 49 6.75 -12.48 -1.06
C ILE A 49 6.27 -11.04 -0.89
N ILE A 50 6.08 -10.62 0.36
CA ILE A 50 5.53 -9.32 0.74
C ILE A 50 6.66 -8.44 1.31
N PRO A 51 6.97 -7.29 0.68
CA PRO A 51 7.99 -6.37 1.18
C PRO A 51 7.58 -5.71 2.51
N GLY A 52 8.49 -5.72 3.48
CA GLY A 52 8.39 -4.94 4.71
C GLY A 52 8.83 -3.48 4.50
N ILE A 53 7.92 -2.53 4.65
CA ILE A 53 8.13 -1.09 4.46
C ILE A 53 8.17 -0.39 5.82
N PHE A 54 9.21 0.39 6.06
CA PHE A 54 9.40 1.17 7.29
C PHE A 54 9.32 2.68 7.01
N PRO A 55 8.20 3.35 7.36
CA PRO A 55 8.09 4.80 7.31
C PRO A 55 9.02 5.47 8.33
N ILE A 56 9.97 6.27 7.86
CA ILE A 56 10.83 7.06 8.74
C ILE A 56 10.02 8.21 9.32
N GLN A 57 9.83 8.22 10.64
CA GLN A 57 9.01 9.22 11.33
C GLN A 57 9.81 10.13 12.27
N ALA A 58 10.99 9.68 12.72
CA ALA A 58 11.88 10.41 13.61
C ALA A 58 13.30 9.85 13.54
N TYR A 59 14.30 10.69 13.82
CA TYR A 59 15.71 10.30 13.82
C TYR A 59 16.03 9.19 14.84
N ALA A 60 15.46 9.29 16.05
CA ALA A 60 15.64 8.26 17.09
C ALA A 60 15.03 6.91 16.67
N SER A 61 13.85 6.93 16.03
CA SER A 61 13.20 5.72 15.50
C SER A 61 14.06 5.06 14.41
N LEU A 62 14.68 5.85 13.54
CA LEU A 62 15.62 5.36 12.53
C LEU A 62 16.83 4.67 13.20
N LYS A 63 17.50 5.32 14.16
CA LYS A 63 18.64 4.71 14.87
C LYS A 63 18.25 3.41 15.58
N ASN A 64 17.09 3.37 16.22
CA ASN A 64 16.60 2.20 16.93
C ASN A 64 16.30 1.05 15.97
N ILE A 65 15.58 1.31 14.87
CA ILE A 65 15.22 0.26 13.91
C ILE A 65 16.46 -0.32 13.23
N VAL A 66 17.44 0.53 12.91
CA VAL A 66 18.73 0.16 12.29
C VAL A 66 19.53 -0.75 13.21
N ARG A 67 19.60 -0.39 14.50
CA ARG A 67 20.25 -1.23 15.52
C ARG A 67 19.57 -2.58 15.68
N LEU A 68 18.24 -2.61 15.75
CA LEU A 68 17.47 -3.86 15.85
C LEU A 68 17.56 -4.69 14.56
N ALA A 69 17.59 -4.01 13.42
CA ALA A 69 17.61 -4.65 12.12
C ALA A 69 19.02 -5.07 11.69
N LYS A 70 20.08 -4.62 12.38
CA LYS A 70 21.48 -4.81 11.96
C LYS A 70 21.68 -4.46 10.48
N LEU A 71 21.04 -3.37 10.06
CA LEU A 71 21.11 -2.84 8.70
C LEU A 71 21.85 -1.52 8.75
N ASP A 72 22.65 -1.23 7.74
CA ASP A 72 23.22 0.10 7.55
C ASP A 72 22.23 0.99 6.81
N VAL A 73 22.12 2.24 7.26
CA VAL A 73 21.33 3.25 6.55
C VAL A 73 22.17 3.77 5.38
N PRO A 74 21.64 3.79 4.14
CA PRO A 74 22.33 4.43 3.03
C PRO A 74 22.77 5.84 3.37
N GLU A 75 24.00 6.19 3.01
CA GLU A 75 24.60 7.50 3.32
C GLU A 75 23.75 8.66 2.78
N GLU A 76 23.12 8.46 1.62
CA GLU A 76 22.16 9.40 1.02
C GLU A 76 20.99 9.76 1.97
N ILE A 77 20.46 8.77 2.71
CA ILE A 77 19.37 8.99 3.66
C ILE A 77 19.89 9.74 4.88
N LEU A 78 21.08 9.39 5.37
CA LEU A 78 21.70 10.07 6.51
C LEU A 78 22.03 11.53 6.18
N ALA A 79 22.62 11.79 5.01
CA ALA A 79 22.96 13.13 4.53
C ALA A 79 21.73 14.05 4.45
N CYS A 80 20.57 13.52 4.07
CA CYS A 80 19.32 14.28 4.06
C CYS A 80 18.72 14.49 5.45
N ILE A 81 18.81 13.50 6.34
CA ILE A 81 18.14 13.54 7.67
C ILE A 81 18.98 14.29 8.71
N GLU A 82 20.30 14.19 8.67
CA GLU A 82 21.19 14.77 9.69
C GLU A 82 21.00 16.30 9.86
N PRO A 83 20.84 17.11 8.80
CA PRO A 83 20.57 18.55 8.92
C PRO A 83 19.22 18.87 9.57
N ILE A 84 18.23 17.99 9.41
CA ILE A 84 16.86 18.16 9.90
C ILE A 84 16.57 17.35 11.17
N LYS A 85 17.60 16.79 11.82
CA LYS A 85 17.44 15.80 12.91
C LYS A 85 16.62 16.27 14.13
N TYR A 86 16.52 17.59 14.33
CA TYR A 86 15.74 18.21 15.41
C TYR A 86 14.36 18.70 14.96
N ASN A 87 14.04 18.59 13.66
CA ASN A 87 12.74 18.95 13.10
C ASN A 87 11.94 17.68 12.76
N GLY A 88 11.12 17.21 13.70
CA GLY A 88 10.34 15.98 13.55
C GLY A 88 9.35 16.01 12.38
N GLU A 89 8.81 17.17 12.04
CA GLU A 89 7.91 17.32 10.89
C GLU A 89 8.66 17.17 9.57
N ALA A 90 9.81 17.84 9.42
CA ALA A 90 10.64 17.71 8.23
C ALA A 90 11.10 16.26 8.01
N ILE A 91 11.52 15.55 9.07
CA ILE A 91 11.91 14.14 8.98
C ILE A 91 10.74 13.27 8.53
N ARG A 92 9.55 13.49 9.09
CA ARG A 92 8.35 12.74 8.74
C ARG A 92 7.97 12.96 7.27
N ASN A 93 7.99 14.21 6.80
CA ASN A 93 7.66 14.53 5.42
C ASN A 93 8.67 13.90 4.45
N PHE A 94 9.96 13.96 4.77
CA PHE A 94 11.02 13.26 4.02
C PHE A 94 10.80 11.75 3.99
N GLY A 95 10.53 11.14 5.15
CA GLY A 95 10.32 9.70 5.28
C GLY A 95 9.08 9.19 4.54
N VAL A 96 7.98 9.96 4.58
CA VAL A 96 6.78 9.70 3.79
C VAL A 96 7.12 9.73 2.30
N GLN A 97 7.78 10.79 1.81
CA GLN A 97 8.09 10.90 0.39
C GLN A 97 9.00 9.76 -0.09
N LYS A 98 10.07 9.45 0.65
CA LYS A 98 10.94 8.32 0.32
C LYS A 98 10.22 6.98 0.31
N CYS A 99 9.30 6.75 1.25
CA CYS A 99 8.49 5.53 1.25
C CYS A 99 7.51 5.47 0.08
N VAL A 100 6.93 6.60 -0.32
CA VAL A 100 6.08 6.67 -1.52
C VAL A 100 6.89 6.29 -2.76
N ASP A 101 8.08 6.87 -2.94
CA ASP A 101 8.94 6.57 -4.09
C ASP A 101 9.36 5.09 -4.11
N LEU A 102 9.70 4.53 -2.94
CA LEU A 102 10.00 3.11 -2.76
C LEU A 102 8.81 2.23 -3.15
N CYS A 103 7.62 2.53 -2.61
CA CYS A 103 6.41 1.75 -2.87
C CYS A 103 5.98 1.82 -4.33
N ARG A 104 6.05 3.00 -4.97
CA ARG A 104 5.75 3.16 -6.41
C ARG A 104 6.68 2.28 -7.24
N THR A 105 7.99 2.38 -7.03
CA THR A 105 8.98 1.58 -7.76
C THR A 105 8.72 0.07 -7.60
N LEU A 106 8.36 -0.38 -6.38
CA LEU A 106 8.03 -1.79 -6.14
C LEU A 106 6.74 -2.20 -6.84
N LEU A 107 5.68 -1.39 -6.77
CA LEU A 107 4.41 -1.65 -7.44
C LEU A 107 4.58 -1.71 -8.97
N ASP A 108 5.31 -0.75 -9.53
CA ASP A 108 5.56 -0.62 -10.97
C ASP A 108 6.44 -1.76 -11.49
N SER A 109 7.23 -2.41 -10.63
CA SER A 109 8.00 -3.60 -11.01
C SER A 109 7.14 -4.82 -11.38
N GLY A 110 5.86 -4.83 -10.97
CA GLY A 110 4.96 -5.96 -11.17
C GLY A 110 5.29 -7.24 -10.38
N LYS A 111 6.32 -7.20 -9.52
CA LYS A 111 6.83 -8.37 -8.76
C LYS A 111 6.18 -8.54 -7.38
N ILE A 112 5.51 -7.51 -6.86
CA ILE A 112 4.93 -7.54 -5.51
C ILE A 112 3.42 -7.78 -5.55
N HIS A 113 2.92 -8.45 -4.51
CA HIS A 113 1.51 -8.79 -4.36
C HIS A 113 0.81 -7.96 -3.26
N GLY A 114 1.56 -7.10 -2.58
CA GLY A 114 1.09 -6.29 -1.46
C GLY A 114 2.24 -5.55 -0.79
N LEU A 115 1.93 -4.75 0.22
CA LEU A 115 2.90 -3.99 1.03
C LEU A 115 2.63 -4.28 2.51
N HIS A 116 3.67 -4.53 3.30
CA HIS A 116 3.56 -4.70 4.75
C HIS A 116 4.21 -3.51 5.47
N PHE A 117 3.41 -2.65 6.11
CA PHE A 117 3.93 -1.46 6.80
C PHE A 117 4.25 -1.72 8.28
N TYR A 118 5.45 -1.35 8.70
CA TYR A 118 5.82 -1.26 10.11
C TYR A 118 5.34 0.08 10.68
N THR A 119 4.13 0.09 11.24
CA THR A 119 3.47 1.33 11.72
C THR A 119 4.08 1.89 13.00
N LEU A 120 4.71 1.05 13.83
CA LEU A 120 5.19 1.40 15.17
C LEU A 120 4.10 2.08 16.03
N ASN A 121 2.85 1.58 15.94
CA ASN A 121 1.68 2.14 16.62
C ASN A 121 1.42 3.62 16.30
N ARG A 122 1.76 4.05 15.07
CA ARG A 122 1.49 5.39 14.55
C ARG A 122 0.84 5.30 13.18
N GLU A 123 -0.24 6.03 13.00
CA GLU A 123 -1.06 5.97 11.78
C GLU A 123 -0.67 6.99 10.71
N TYR A 124 -0.26 8.20 11.12
CA TYR A 124 -0.13 9.35 10.23
C TYR A 124 0.73 9.06 9.00
N ALA A 125 1.97 8.57 9.19
CA ALA A 125 2.88 8.37 8.07
C ALA A 125 2.39 7.29 7.09
N THR A 126 1.82 6.20 7.60
CA THR A 126 1.28 5.12 6.77
C THR A 126 0.06 5.59 5.98
N ILE A 127 -0.86 6.33 6.61
CA ILE A 127 -2.03 6.90 5.93
C ILE A 127 -1.58 7.85 4.82
N GLU A 128 -0.64 8.76 5.09
CA GLU A 128 -0.12 9.71 4.12
C GLU A 128 0.55 9.02 2.92
N ILE A 129 1.30 7.95 3.15
CA ILE A 129 1.87 7.13 2.09
C ILE A 129 0.75 6.52 1.23
N LEU A 130 -0.25 5.89 1.86
CA LEU A 130 -1.35 5.24 1.14
C LEU A 130 -2.21 6.23 0.34
N ARG A 131 -2.42 7.45 0.85
CA ARG A 131 -3.07 8.55 0.12
C ARG A 131 -2.26 8.94 -1.11
N LYS A 132 -0.96 9.20 -0.95
CA LYS A 132 -0.06 9.57 -2.07
C LYS A 132 0.13 8.47 -3.12
N LEU A 133 -0.17 7.22 -2.78
CA LEU A 133 -0.15 6.08 -3.71
C LEU A 133 -1.50 5.87 -4.42
N ASP A 134 -2.51 6.69 -4.12
CA ASP A 134 -3.90 6.51 -4.58
C ASP A 134 -4.46 5.13 -4.20
N ARG A 135 -4.02 4.57 -3.06
CA ARG A 135 -4.45 3.25 -2.56
C ARG A 135 -5.41 3.33 -1.39
N CYS A 136 -5.54 4.48 -0.74
CA CYS A 136 -6.64 4.78 0.17
C CYS A 136 -7.83 5.32 -0.62
N VAL A 137 -8.50 4.45 -1.36
CA VAL A 137 -9.56 4.89 -2.29
C VAL A 137 -10.90 5.15 -1.58
N ARG A 138 -11.07 4.67 -0.32
CA ARG A 138 -12.32 4.78 0.46
C ARG A 138 -12.14 4.71 1.98
N PRO A 139 -11.57 5.74 2.64
CA PRO A 139 -11.39 5.73 4.10
C PRO A 139 -12.72 5.59 4.86
N LYS A 140 -13.82 6.16 4.35
CA LYS A 140 -15.17 6.04 4.94
C LYS A 140 -15.67 4.60 4.94
N SER A 141 -15.50 3.88 3.82
CA SER A 141 -15.87 2.46 3.71
C SER A 141 -15.11 1.57 4.71
N TYR A 142 -13.79 1.79 4.85
CA TYR A 142 -12.99 1.04 5.83
C TYR A 142 -13.47 1.30 7.27
N PHE A 143 -13.69 2.56 7.63
CA PHE A 143 -14.19 2.94 8.96
C PHE A 143 -15.54 2.29 9.28
N HIS A 144 -16.50 2.33 8.36
CA HIS A 144 -17.80 1.69 8.57
C HIS A 144 -17.73 0.17 8.68
N ARG A 145 -16.95 -0.50 7.84
CA ARG A 145 -16.80 -1.97 7.90
C ARG A 145 -16.09 -2.47 9.15
N THR A 146 -15.39 -1.58 9.84
CA THR A 146 -14.64 -1.86 11.05
C THR A 146 -15.27 -1.23 12.30
N SER A 147 -16.39 -0.50 12.17
CA SER A 147 -17.01 0.22 13.28
C SER A 147 -17.54 -0.70 14.38
N ASN A 148 -17.90 -1.92 14.01
CA ASN A 148 -18.42 -2.94 14.92
C ASN A 148 -17.31 -3.88 15.43
N CYS A 149 -16.04 -3.63 15.08
CA CYS A 149 -14.94 -4.39 15.64
C CYS A 149 -14.76 -3.98 17.11
N GLU A 150 -14.87 -4.95 18.02
CA GLU A 150 -14.64 -4.71 19.46
C GLU A 150 -13.18 -4.34 19.76
N GLU A 151 -12.24 -4.88 18.97
CA GLU A 151 -10.82 -4.54 19.02
C GLU A 151 -10.29 -4.21 17.62
N PHE A 152 -9.55 -3.11 17.52
CA PHE A 152 -8.81 -2.78 16.31
C PHE A 152 -7.44 -3.45 16.34
N PRO A 153 -6.92 -3.96 15.20
CA PRO A 153 -5.64 -4.65 15.17
C PRO A 153 -4.50 -3.74 15.67
N ASN A 154 -4.03 -4.03 16.87
CA ASN A 154 -2.88 -3.37 17.47
C ASN A 154 -1.63 -4.24 17.22
N GLY A 155 -0.74 -3.79 16.33
CA GLY A 155 0.48 -4.51 15.97
C GLY A 155 0.39 -5.21 14.61
N ARG A 156 0.40 -6.55 14.57
CA ARG A 156 0.50 -7.32 13.32
C ARG A 156 -0.87 -7.64 12.74
N TRP A 157 -1.14 -7.17 11.52
CA TRP A 157 -2.31 -7.58 10.75
C TRP A 157 -2.23 -9.09 10.42
N GLY A 158 -3.30 -9.86 10.70
CA GLY A 158 -3.39 -11.29 10.33
C GLY A 158 -3.18 -12.31 11.47
N LEU A 159 -3.25 -11.90 12.75
CA LEU A 159 -3.52 -12.87 13.81
C LEU A 159 -4.93 -13.43 13.63
N SER A 160 -5.12 -14.75 13.77
CA SER A 160 -6.39 -15.48 13.56
C SER A 160 -7.55 -15.03 14.44
N PHE A 161 -7.31 -14.11 15.38
CA PHE A 161 -8.30 -13.47 16.26
C PHE A 161 -8.80 -12.13 15.73
N ALA A 162 -8.28 -11.61 14.61
CA ALA A 162 -8.79 -10.37 14.04
C ALA A 162 -10.26 -10.56 13.65
N PRO A 163 -11.18 -9.72 14.17
CA PRO A 163 -12.59 -9.84 13.84
C PRO A 163 -12.77 -9.73 12.33
N SER A 164 -13.64 -10.59 11.77
CA SER A 164 -14.00 -10.51 10.36
C SER A 164 -14.58 -9.13 10.06
N PHE A 165 -14.19 -8.53 8.94
CA PHE A 165 -14.82 -7.29 8.48
C PHE A 165 -16.36 -7.45 8.47
N GLY A 166 -17.06 -6.51 9.08
CA GLY A 166 -18.51 -6.48 9.03
C GLY A 166 -19.00 -6.38 7.58
N ALA A 167 -20.15 -6.99 7.30
CA ALA A 167 -20.85 -6.76 6.06
C ALA A 167 -21.28 -5.29 5.96
N LEU A 168 -21.20 -4.70 4.76
CA LEU A 168 -21.87 -3.43 4.52
C LEU A 168 -23.38 -3.67 4.58
N THR A 169 -24.02 -3.26 5.67
CA THR A 169 -25.49 -3.15 5.75
C THR A 169 -25.99 -1.87 5.07
N ASP A 170 -27.26 -1.85 4.65
CA ASP A 170 -27.86 -0.76 3.85
C ASP A 170 -27.74 0.64 4.48
N TYR A 171 -27.65 0.74 5.81
CA TYR A 171 -27.41 2.01 6.51
C TYR A 171 -26.05 2.65 6.16
N HIS A 172 -25.03 1.85 5.85
CA HIS A 172 -23.71 2.33 5.46
C HIS A 172 -23.67 2.93 4.05
N LEU A 173 -24.59 2.51 3.17
CA LEU A 173 -24.70 3.06 1.82
C LEU A 173 -25.07 4.54 1.82
N PHE A 174 -25.63 5.07 2.92
CA PHE A 174 -25.89 6.50 3.05
C PHE A 174 -24.60 7.34 3.12
N TYR A 175 -23.55 6.81 3.76
CA TYR A 175 -22.28 7.51 3.99
C TYR A 175 -21.21 7.23 2.92
N ILE A 176 -21.44 6.23 2.06
CA ILE A 176 -20.54 5.83 0.95
C ILE A 176 -21.12 6.30 -0.41
N LYS A 177 -22.04 7.27 -0.37
CA LYS A 177 -22.58 7.88 -1.59
C LYS A 177 -21.49 8.69 -2.28
N ILE A 178 -21.48 8.60 -3.61
CA ILE A 178 -20.79 9.57 -4.46
C ILE A 178 -21.47 10.92 -4.23
N ASP A 179 -20.68 11.97 -4.05
CA ASP A 179 -21.19 13.33 -3.84
C ASP A 179 -21.65 13.96 -5.17
N ALA A 180 -22.57 13.29 -5.85
CA ALA A 180 -23.12 13.70 -7.13
C ALA A 180 -24.60 13.30 -7.23
N THR A 181 -25.40 14.12 -7.90
CA THR A 181 -26.80 13.79 -8.16
C THR A 181 -26.90 12.66 -9.19
N ARG A 182 -28.00 11.90 -9.15
CA ARG A 182 -28.27 10.85 -10.13
C ARG A 182 -28.18 11.38 -11.57
N ASP A 183 -28.74 12.55 -11.84
CA ASP A 183 -28.73 13.14 -13.18
C ASP A 183 -27.31 13.53 -13.63
N ALA A 184 -26.47 14.03 -12.72
CA ALA A 184 -25.06 14.31 -13.02
C ALA A 184 -24.29 13.03 -13.37
N LEU A 185 -24.53 11.94 -12.63
CA LEU A 185 -23.93 10.64 -12.91
C LEU A 185 -24.42 10.03 -14.22
N LEU A 186 -25.71 10.21 -14.57
CA LEU A 186 -26.24 9.73 -15.85
C LEU A 186 -25.67 10.52 -17.04
N ASP A 187 -25.38 11.81 -16.86
CA ASP A 187 -24.68 12.59 -17.89
C ASP A 187 -23.21 12.14 -18.07
N GLU A 188 -22.53 11.73 -16.99
CA GLU A 188 -21.15 11.24 -17.03
C GLU A 188 -21.05 9.79 -17.54
N TRP A 189 -21.93 8.89 -17.07
CA TRP A 189 -21.86 7.45 -17.33
C TRP A 189 -22.73 6.99 -18.49
N GLY A 190 -23.67 7.82 -18.92
CA GLY A 190 -24.65 7.54 -19.97
C GLY A 190 -26.01 7.11 -19.42
N HIS A 191 -27.06 7.71 -19.97
CA HIS A 191 -28.45 7.39 -19.64
C HIS A 191 -28.87 5.98 -20.09
N GLU A 192 -28.26 5.48 -21.18
CA GLU A 192 -28.46 4.13 -21.71
C GLU A 192 -27.12 3.54 -22.15
N LEU A 193 -26.89 2.28 -21.80
CA LEU A 193 -25.73 1.48 -22.19
C LEU A 193 -26.21 0.40 -23.16
N ALA A 194 -25.73 0.45 -24.40
CA ALA A 194 -26.12 -0.50 -25.43
C ALA A 194 -25.30 -1.79 -25.33
N ASP A 195 -24.02 -1.68 -24.98
CA ASP A 195 -23.13 -2.83 -24.89
C ASP A 195 -22.02 -2.67 -23.84
N LYS A 196 -21.19 -3.72 -23.69
CA LYS A 196 -20.04 -3.71 -22.77
C LYS A 196 -18.95 -2.71 -23.20
N GLN A 197 -18.94 -2.29 -24.46
CA GLN A 197 -17.96 -1.35 -25.00
C GLN A 197 -18.22 0.07 -24.51
N ASP A 198 -19.48 0.44 -24.27
CA ASP A 198 -19.84 1.71 -23.64
C ASP A 198 -19.25 1.83 -22.24
N VAL A 199 -19.31 0.75 -21.45
CA VAL A 199 -18.65 0.69 -20.14
C VAL A 199 -17.14 0.84 -20.28
N ARG A 200 -16.49 0.10 -21.21
CA ARG A 200 -15.04 0.24 -21.43
C ARG A 200 -14.63 1.65 -21.83
N ARG A 201 -15.43 2.31 -22.66
CA ARG A 201 -15.19 3.68 -23.10
C ARG A 201 -15.28 4.66 -21.93
N MET A 202 -16.23 4.48 -21.03
CA MET A 202 -16.34 5.28 -19.80
C MET A 202 -15.06 5.20 -18.94
N PHE A 203 -14.51 3.99 -18.73
CA PHE A 203 -13.24 3.81 -18.03
C PHE A 203 -12.07 4.47 -18.79
N ALA A 204 -12.03 4.34 -20.12
CA ALA A 204 -10.98 4.95 -20.93
C ALA A 204 -11.00 6.48 -20.86
N CYS A 205 -12.18 7.10 -20.97
CA CYS A 205 -12.36 8.55 -20.84
C CYS A 205 -11.94 9.07 -19.46
N TYR A 206 -12.29 8.34 -18.39
CA TYR A 206 -11.87 8.68 -17.03
C TYR A 206 -10.34 8.64 -16.84
N ILE A 207 -9.66 7.61 -17.39
CA ILE A 207 -8.20 7.49 -17.29
C ILE A 207 -7.49 8.57 -18.13
N ALA A 208 -8.05 8.90 -19.29
CA ALA A 208 -7.47 9.85 -20.23
C ALA A 208 -7.80 11.33 -19.92
N ASP A 209 -8.67 11.60 -18.95
CA ASP A 209 -9.25 12.93 -18.68
C ASP A 209 -9.92 13.55 -19.93
N GLU A 210 -10.49 12.67 -20.76
CA GLU A 210 -11.14 13.05 -22.01
C GLU A 210 -12.66 13.07 -21.84
N LYS A 211 -13.31 13.92 -22.64
CA LYS A 211 -14.77 13.94 -22.68
C LYS A 211 -15.27 12.57 -23.15
N ASN A 212 -16.26 12.01 -22.46
CA ASN A 212 -17.10 11.01 -23.10
C ASN A 212 -17.66 11.67 -24.37
N GLY A 213 -17.92 10.94 -25.45
CA GLY A 213 -18.39 11.53 -26.72
C GLY A 213 -19.69 12.38 -26.65
N ARG A 214 -20.21 12.69 -25.45
CA ARG A 214 -21.39 13.47 -25.10
C ARG A 214 -21.11 14.62 -24.10
N VAL A 215 -19.95 15.28 -24.23
CA VAL A 215 -19.68 16.67 -23.76
C VAL A 215 -19.16 16.84 -22.32
N LYS A 216 -19.26 15.86 -21.42
CA LYS A 216 -18.70 15.94 -20.04
C LYS A 216 -17.49 15.03 -19.84
N ILE A 217 -16.54 15.53 -19.04
CA ILE A 217 -15.43 14.75 -18.50
C ILE A 217 -15.99 13.86 -17.39
N VAL A 218 -15.57 12.60 -17.35
CA VAL A 218 -15.98 11.67 -16.29
C VAL A 218 -15.11 11.95 -15.07
N HIS A 219 -15.68 12.56 -14.04
CA HIS A 219 -14.97 12.88 -12.79
C HIS A 219 -15.26 11.86 -11.71
N HIS A 220 -16.48 11.31 -11.72
CA HIS A 220 -16.96 10.41 -10.69
C HIS A 220 -16.90 8.96 -11.14
N PHE A 221 -16.41 8.09 -10.26
CA PHE A 221 -16.39 6.66 -10.52
C PHE A 221 -16.86 5.90 -9.29
N PRO A 222 -17.60 4.79 -9.44
CA PRO A 222 -18.16 4.08 -8.30
C PRO A 222 -17.13 3.70 -7.25
N TRP A 223 -15.87 3.46 -7.63
CA TRP A 223 -14.80 2.98 -6.76
C TRP A 223 -13.89 4.05 -6.17
N LYS A 224 -14.12 5.33 -6.47
CA LYS A 224 -13.31 6.44 -5.98
C LYS A 224 -14.18 7.41 -5.19
N ASP A 225 -13.93 7.47 -3.89
CA ASP A 225 -14.47 8.55 -3.05
C ASP A 225 -13.51 9.75 -3.20
N GLU A 226 -14.05 10.97 -3.36
CA GLU A 226 -13.25 12.21 -3.25
C GLU A 226 -12.73 12.43 -1.82
#